data_AF-A0A800C5N7-F1
#
_entry.id   AF-A0A800C5N7-F1
#
_cell.length_a   1.000
_cell.length_b   1.000
_cell.length_c   1.000
_cell.angle_alpha   90.00
_cell.angle_beta   90.00
_cell.angle_gamma   90.00
#
_symmetry.space_group_name_H-M   'P 1'
#
loop_
_entity.id
_entity.type
_entity.pdbx_description
1 polymer ?
#
loop_
_entity_poly.entity_id
_entity_poly.type
_entity_poly.pdbx_seq_one_letter_code
_entity_poly.pdbx_strand_id
1 'polypeptide(L)' 'MDQTFNVTEIEIGYHPDGYRIDKTASPMNWYTKWQITQDNNWCNPKAVSFHALPEHGWFQIDELDWR' A
#
# COMPACT_ATOMS: atom_id res chain seq x y z
N MET A 1 18.21 -8.15 -2.17
CA MET A 1 17.21 -8.46 -1.11
C MET A 1 16.42 -7.19 -0.96
N ASP A 2 15.21 -7.14 -1.50
CA ASP A 2 14.37 -5.97 -1.36
C ASP A 2 14.07 -5.76 0.12
N GLN A 3 14.37 -4.56 0.61
CA GLN A 3 14.15 -4.22 2.01
C GLN A 3 12.66 -4.02 2.23
N THR A 4 12.09 -4.83 3.13
CA THR A 4 10.69 -4.72 3.53
C THR A 4 10.59 -4.00 4.88
N PHE A 5 9.53 -3.21 5.06
CA PHE A 5 9.30 -2.38 6.24
C PHE A 5 8.05 -2.81 7.01
N ASN A 6 7.87 -2.28 8.22
CA ASN A 6 6.62 -2.41 8.96
C ASN A 6 5.61 -1.35 8.55
N VAL A 7 4.32 -1.67 8.69
CA VAL A 7 3.19 -0.80 8.34
C VAL A 7 3.23 0.58 9.00
N THR A 8 3.79 0.67 10.21
CA THR A 8 3.94 1.93 10.96
C THR A 8 5.01 2.84 10.38
N GLU A 9 5.99 2.29 9.66
CA GLU A 9 7.12 3.01 9.06
C GLU A 9 6.78 3.54 7.66
N ILE A 10 5.71 3.06 7.04
CA ILE A 10 5.29 3.44 5.70
C ILE A 10 4.46 4.74 5.73
N GLU A 11 4.88 5.73 4.95
CA GLU A 11 4.04 6.89 4.58
C GLU A 11 3.36 6.69 3.22
N ILE A 12 4.11 6.23 2.22
CA ILE A 12 3.60 5.82 0.90
C ILE A 12 4.23 4.47 0.55
N GLY A 13 3.42 3.50 0.17
CA GLY A 13 3.92 2.16 -0.13
C GLY A 13 2.84 1.16 -0.47
N TYR A 14 3.27 -0.06 -0.78
CA TYR A 14 2.39 -1.16 -1.13
C TYR A 14 2.84 -2.48 -0.51
N HIS A 15 1.88 -3.39 -0.35
CA HIS A 15 2.09 -4.76 0.09
C HIS A 15 1.66 -5.71 -1.04
N PRO A 16 2.41 -6.78 -1.33
CA PRO A 16 2.11 -7.71 -2.43
C PRO A 16 0.75 -8.40 -2.31
N ASP A 17 0.17 -8.47 -1.10
CA ASP A 17 -1.20 -8.94 -0.87
C ASP A 17 -2.30 -7.97 -1.36
N GLY A 18 -1.94 -6.91 -2.07
CA GLY A 18 -2.86 -5.93 -2.64
C GLY A 18 -3.23 -4.81 -1.69
N TYR A 19 -2.38 -4.46 -0.73
CA TYR A 19 -2.62 -3.28 0.12
C TYR A 19 -1.77 -2.11 -0.34
N ARG A 20 -2.31 -0.89 -0.21
CA ARG A 20 -1.61 0.35 -0.47
C ARG A 20 -1.80 1.29 0.72
N ILE A 21 -0.71 1.93 1.12
CA ILE A 21 -0.69 3.02 2.09
C ILE A 21 -0.29 4.28 1.34
N ASP A 22 -1.05 5.34 1.56
CA ASP A 22 -0.78 6.65 0.97
C ASP A 22 -1.26 7.74 1.93
N LYS A 23 -0.43 8.11 2.91
CA LYS A 23 -0.77 9.08 3.94
C LYS A 23 -0.83 10.53 3.44
N THR A 24 -0.35 10.81 2.21
CA THR A 24 -0.45 12.13 1.58
C THR A 24 -1.79 12.32 0.86
N ALA A 25 -2.46 11.22 0.51
CA ALA A 25 -3.84 11.25 0.02
C ALA A 25 -4.84 11.71 1.10
N SER A 26 -6.11 11.89 0.71
CA SER A 26 -7.18 12.19 1.66
C SER A 26 -7.34 11.06 2.69
N PRO A 27 -7.77 11.34 3.94
CA PRO A 27 -7.83 10.34 5.01
C PRO A 27 -8.61 9.05 4.68
N MET A 28 -9.62 9.18 3.81
CA MET A 28 -10.44 8.05 3.35
C MET A 28 -9.68 7.08 2.43
N ASN A 29 -8.56 7.52 1.85
CA ASN A 29 -7.72 6.78 0.90
C ASN A 29 -6.35 6.43 1.47
N TRP A 30 -6.10 6.72 2.76
CA TRP A 30 -4.83 6.38 3.41
C TRP A 30 -4.51 4.90 3.36
N TYR A 31 -5.52 4.06 3.56
CA TYR A 31 -5.37 2.61 3.61
C TYR A 31 -6.36 1.99 2.66
N THR A 32 -5.87 1.38 1.60
CA THR A 32 -6.74 0.76 0.59
C THR A 32 -6.31 -0.67 0.29
N LYS A 33 -7.29 -1.54 0.09
CA LYS A 33 -7.09 -2.87 -0.47
C LYS A 33 -7.57 -2.87 -1.91
N TRP A 34 -6.73 -3.38 -2.79
CA TRP A 34 -6.93 -3.50 -4.21
C TRP A 34 -6.99 -4.97 -4.59
N GLN A 35 -7.69 -5.25 -5.68
CA GLN A 35 -7.62 -6.55 -6.33
C GLN A 35 -6.49 -6.50 -7.34
N ILE A 36 -5.58 -7.46 -7.27
CA ILE A 36 -4.51 -7.64 -8.25
C ILE A 36 -4.99 -8.68 -9.26
N THR A 37 -5.12 -8.29 -10.53
CA THR A 37 -5.49 -9.21 -11.61
C THR A 37 -4.32 -10.10 -12.02
N GLN A 38 -4.56 -11.12 -12.84
CA GLN A 38 -3.51 -12.00 -13.37
C GLN A 38 -2.43 -11.25 -14.18
N ASP A 39 -2.75 -10.06 -14.68
CA ASP A 39 -1.84 -9.18 -15.41
C ASP A 39 -1.08 -8.20 -14.49
N ASN A 40 -1.09 -8.44 -13.17
CA ASN A 40 -0.54 -7.54 -12.15
C ASN A 40 -1.16 -6.14 -12.12
N ASN A 41 -2.35 -5.95 -12.69
CA ASN A 41 -3.05 -4.68 -12.63
C ASN A 41 -3.82 -4.56 -11.31
N TRP A 42 -3.73 -3.39 -10.69
CA TRP A 42 -4.43 -3.07 -9.45
C TRP A 42 -5.77 -2.42 -9.79
N CYS A 43 -6.88 -2.98 -9.32
CA CYS A 43 -8.22 -2.42 -9.53
C CYS A 43 -9.12 -2.51 -8.28
N ASN A 44 -10.26 -1.82 -8.33
CA ASN A 44 -11.29 -1.81 -7.28
C ASN A 44 -10.77 -1.45 -5.87
N PRO A 45 -10.20 -0.24 -5.66
CA PRO A 45 -9.76 0.19 -4.34
C PRO A 45 -10.91 0.21 -3.34
N LYS A 46 -10.68 -0.41 -2.18
CA LYS A 46 -11.58 -0.36 -1.04
C LYS A 46 -10.84 0.20 0.16
N ALA A 47 -11.39 1.24 0.78
CA ALA A 47 -10.87 1.75 2.04
C ALA A 47 -10.93 0.65 3.11
N VAL A 48 -9.84 0.51 3.87
CA VAL A 48 -9.73 -0.45 4.98
C VAL A 48 -9.26 0.25 6.25
N SER A 49 -9.46 -0.37 7.40
CA SER A 49 -8.89 0.11 8.66
C SER A 49 -7.41 -0.24 8.74
N PHE A 50 -6.65 0.53 9.51
CA PHE A 50 -5.24 0.25 9.79
C PHE A 50 -5.03 -1.16 10.36
N HIS A 51 -5.95 -1.66 11.19
CA HIS A 51 -5.87 -2.99 11.78
C HIS A 51 -6.05 -4.15 10.79
N ALA A 52 -6.56 -3.88 9.58
CA ALA A 52 -6.69 -4.90 8.54
C ALA A 52 -5.41 -5.05 7.70
N LEU A 53 -4.41 -4.20 7.93
CA LEU A 53 -3.15 -4.19 7.19
C LEU A 53 -2.19 -5.25 7.74
N PRO A 54 -1.41 -5.92 6.87
CA PRO A 54 -0.26 -6.72 7.30
C PRO A 54 0.72 -5.88 8.12
N GLU A 55 1.31 -6.43 9.17
CA GLU A 55 2.24 -5.68 10.03
C GLU A 55 3.60 -5.44 9.37
N HIS A 56 4.07 -6.41 8.56
CA HIS A 56 5.38 -6.43 7.91
C HIS A 56 5.25 -6.77 6.42
N GLY A 57 6.36 -6.72 5.67
CA GLY A 57 6.37 -7.10 4.25
C GLY A 57 6.06 -5.95 3.29
N TRP A 58 6.13 -4.70 3.77
CA TRP A 58 5.80 -3.53 2.96
C TRP A 58 6.96 -3.05 2.12
N PHE A 59 6.65 -2.61 0.91
CA PHE A 59 7.56 -1.89 0.03
C PHE A 59 7.23 -0.41 0.10
N GLN A 60 8.18 0.39 0.60
CA GLN A 60 8.08 1.84 0.58
C GLN A 60 8.31 2.34 -0.84
N ILE A 61 7.45 3.25 -1.30
CA ILE A 61 7.67 4.00 -2.54
C ILE A 61 8.05 5.42 -2.12
N ASP A 62 9.20 5.89 -2.57
CA ASP A 62 9.55 7.30 -2.43
C ASP A 62 8.71 8.16 -3.38
N GLU A 63 8.36 9.37 -2.95
CA GLU A 63 7.60 10.40 -3.71
C GLU A 63 8.18 10.74 -5.11
N LEU A 64 9.31 10.14 -5.51
CA LEU A 64 10.01 10.41 -6.77
C LEU A 64 9.65 9.43 -7.92
N ASP A 65 8.96 8.33 -7.66
CA ASP A 65 8.73 7.26 -8.67
C ASP A 65 7.45 7.42 -9.52
N TRP A 66 6.68 8.51 -9.35
CA TRP A 66 5.42 8.75 -10.09
C TRP A 66 5.58 9.56 -11.39
N ARG A 67 6.78 9.60 -12.00
CA ARG A 67 7.05 10.34 -13.24
C ARG A 67 6.79 9.56 -14.51
#